data_AF-A0A8B4I5L3-F1
#
_entry.id   AF-A0A8B4I5L3-F1
#
_cell.length_a   1.000
_cell.length_b   1.000
_cell.length_c   1.000
_cell.angle_alpha   90.00
_cell.angle_beta   90.00
_cell.angle_gamma   90.00
#
_symmetry.space_group_name_H-M   'P 1'
#
loop_
_entity.id
_entity.type
_entity.pdbx_description
1 polymer ?
#
loop_
_entity_poly.entity_id
_entity_poly.type
_entity_poly.pdbx_seq_one_letter_code
_entity_poly.pdbx_strand_id
1 'polypeptide(L)'
;MNDELFLRNYRLKIGRSTGSKVYEMMPNEQAPNADGLRITFQVTHFAGGAFSVAEITIYNVTRYSTKQMLGDGSVDKYEFISLEAGYDGLFGSIFVGQITNAQVHFEDGGATRGIRFFCKSSAKERDQNIINITLSPETDPVQIIEECALMFNAEIQFYGDFSTLKRRSRGTVLQGSPTACMNDLSEAFQFDWMVENGAIKIIKREFSIADQVYVISAGTGMIGSPVVTDTEVGIRYALNPKIKLGDTIKLESMAPRFEFSGAFFYDIPRTIGEGYYKVNSLVFAGDSHGDQWESQISCLRLGAAAQAGISERATR
;
A
#
# COMPACT_ATOMS: atom_id res chain seq x y z
N MET A 1 -24.20 12.65 20.97
CA MET A 1 -23.75 12.56 19.57
C MET A 1 -22.26 12.86 19.58
N ASN A 2 -21.42 11.92 20.07
CA ASN A 2 -19.95 12.04 20.11
C ASN A 2 -19.22 10.74 20.53
N ASP A 3 -19.81 9.55 20.31
CA ASP A 3 -19.22 8.27 20.75
C ASP A 3 -18.55 7.44 19.63
N GLU A 4 -18.46 7.96 18.39
CA GLU A 4 -18.05 7.15 17.21
C GLU A 4 -16.56 7.24 16.83
N LEU A 5 -15.75 8.04 17.54
CA LEU A 5 -14.32 8.25 17.23
C LEU A 5 -13.34 7.45 18.11
N PHE A 6 -13.83 6.69 19.10
CA PHE A 6 -12.95 6.04 20.07
C PHE A 6 -12.04 4.99 19.41
N LEU A 7 -10.76 5.02 19.80
CA LEU A 7 -9.65 4.13 19.41
C LEU A 7 -8.95 4.41 18.08
N ARG A 8 -9.34 5.41 17.27
CA ARG A 8 -8.57 5.75 16.06
C ARG A 8 -7.23 6.37 16.43
N ASN A 9 -6.15 5.83 15.85
CA ASN A 9 -4.79 6.30 16.06
C ASN A 9 -4.16 6.70 14.73
N TYR A 10 -3.45 7.83 14.71
CA TYR A 10 -2.55 8.15 13.62
C TYR A 10 -1.23 8.73 14.14
N ARG A 11 -0.17 8.51 13.36
CA ARG A 11 1.10 9.22 13.48
C ARG A 11 1.57 9.62 12.10
N LEU A 12 1.60 10.93 11.86
CA LEU A 12 2.08 11.56 10.65
C LEU A 12 3.44 12.19 10.92
N LYS A 13 4.50 11.65 10.31
CA LYS A 13 5.83 12.23 10.37
C LYS A 13 6.16 12.85 9.03
N ILE A 14 6.61 14.10 9.04
CA ILE A 14 7.06 14.83 7.85
C ILE A 14 8.40 15.48 8.13
N GLY A 15 9.26 15.58 7.13
CA GLY A 15 10.58 16.15 7.37
C GLY A 15 11.45 16.27 6.13
N ARG A 16 12.69 16.65 6.38
CA ARG A 16 13.79 16.77 5.42
C ARG A 16 15.07 16.33 6.12
N SER A 17 16.19 16.34 5.39
CA SER A 17 17.50 15.94 5.93
C SER A 17 17.91 16.64 7.25
N THR A 18 17.53 17.90 7.42
CA THR A 18 17.90 18.72 8.59
C THR A 18 16.93 18.61 9.78
N GLY A 19 15.81 17.90 9.65
CA GLY A 19 14.86 17.73 10.74
C GLY A 19 13.48 17.24 10.32
N SER A 20 12.74 16.69 11.27
CA SER A 20 11.38 16.20 11.09
C SER A 20 10.43 16.73 12.16
N LYS A 21 9.15 16.74 11.84
CA LYS A 21 8.05 17.01 12.76
C LYS A 21 7.07 15.82 12.75
N VAL A 22 6.54 15.51 13.92
CA VAL A 22 5.55 14.45 14.12
C VAL A 22 4.26 15.09 14.59
N TYR A 23 3.15 14.67 14.00
CA TYR A 23 1.79 14.96 14.43
C TYR A 23 1.13 13.63 14.76
N GLU A 24 0.47 13.55 15.89
CA GLU A 24 -0.18 12.31 16.32
C GLU A 24 -1.48 12.57 17.06
N MET A 25 -2.35 11.57 16.99
CA MET A 25 -3.59 11.47 17.77
C MET A 25 -3.63 10.06 18.33
N MET A 26 -3.55 9.97 19.66
CA MET A 26 -3.65 8.73 20.42
C MET A 26 -4.64 8.96 21.57
N PRO A 27 -5.82 8.32 21.58
CA PRO A 27 -6.80 8.49 22.65
C PRO A 27 -6.35 7.90 23.99
N ASN A 28 -5.41 6.94 23.99
CA ASN A 28 -5.11 6.08 25.16
C ASN A 28 -3.72 6.28 25.80
N GLU A 29 -2.93 7.27 25.39
CA GLU A 29 -1.68 7.60 26.10
C GLU A 29 -1.77 8.92 26.84
N GLN A 30 -1.15 8.96 28.03
CA GLN A 30 -0.71 10.17 28.72
C GLN A 30 0.38 10.87 27.88
N ALA A 31 0.07 11.22 26.64
CA ALA A 31 0.90 11.99 25.74
C ALA A 31 0.43 13.44 25.81
N PRO A 32 0.95 14.26 26.75
CA PRO A 32 0.53 15.66 26.93
C PRO A 32 0.81 16.57 25.72
N ASN A 33 1.40 16.02 24.65
CA ASN A 33 1.83 16.75 23.44
C ASN A 33 1.17 16.22 22.14
N ALA A 34 0.12 15.40 22.21
CA ALA A 34 -0.62 15.02 21.01
C ALA A 34 -1.29 16.27 20.42
N ASP A 35 -0.82 16.73 19.24
CA ASP A 35 -1.37 17.91 18.58
C ASP A 35 -2.85 17.71 18.19
N GLY A 36 -3.27 16.45 17.98
CA GLY A 36 -4.66 16.08 17.67
C GLY A 36 -5.21 16.76 16.41
N LEU A 37 -4.33 17.23 15.51
CA LEU A 37 -4.76 17.94 14.31
C LEU A 37 -5.52 17.02 13.38
N ARG A 38 -6.60 17.54 12.78
CA ARG A 38 -7.32 16.79 11.77
C ARG A 38 -6.40 16.48 10.59
N ILE A 39 -6.33 15.20 10.22
CA ILE A 39 -5.79 14.73 8.96
C ILE A 39 -6.87 14.04 8.13
N THR A 40 -6.76 14.18 6.82
CA THR A 40 -7.40 13.31 5.84
C THR A 40 -6.35 12.64 4.98
N PHE A 41 -6.57 11.40 4.59
CA PHE A 41 -5.65 10.70 3.71
C PHE A 41 -6.36 9.72 2.79
N GLN A 42 -5.76 9.53 1.62
CA GLN A 42 -6.02 8.43 0.73
C GLN A 42 -4.67 7.88 0.26
N VAL A 43 -4.33 6.68 0.71
CA VAL A 43 -3.11 5.96 0.30
C VAL A 43 -3.55 4.85 -0.62
N THR A 44 -2.95 4.75 -1.80
CA THR A 44 -3.25 3.69 -2.75
C THR A 44 -2.01 2.89 -3.13
N HIS A 45 -2.14 1.58 -2.96
CA HIS A 45 -1.21 0.56 -3.39
C HIS A 45 -1.87 -0.25 -4.52
N PHE A 46 -1.18 -0.40 -5.65
CA PHE A 46 -1.66 -1.19 -6.79
C PHE A 46 -0.66 -2.29 -7.12
N ALA A 47 -1.14 -3.53 -7.32
CA ALA A 47 -0.32 -4.58 -7.89
C ALA A 47 0.04 -4.26 -9.35
N GLY A 48 1.27 -4.60 -9.76
CA GLY A 48 1.79 -4.23 -11.08
C GLY A 48 2.15 -2.75 -11.24
N GLY A 49 1.94 -1.92 -10.21
CA GLY A 49 2.44 -0.56 -10.13
C GLY A 49 3.80 -0.53 -9.43
N ALA A 50 4.79 0.09 -10.06
CA ALA A 50 6.12 0.27 -9.47
C ALA A 50 6.09 0.99 -8.11
N PHE A 51 5.14 1.91 -7.91
CA PHE A 51 5.07 2.78 -6.75
C PHE A 51 3.64 2.98 -6.26
N SER A 52 3.49 3.00 -4.94
CA SER A 52 2.28 3.45 -4.25
C SER A 52 2.20 4.98 -4.26
N VAL A 53 0.99 5.53 -4.16
CA VAL A 53 0.77 6.98 -4.10
C VAL A 53 -0.06 7.32 -2.87
N ALA A 54 0.12 8.53 -2.34
CA ALA A 54 -0.70 9.02 -1.24
C ALA A 54 -1.04 10.49 -1.42
N GLU A 55 -2.28 10.82 -1.09
CA GLU A 55 -2.74 12.17 -0.87
C GLU A 55 -3.03 12.32 0.62
N ILE A 56 -2.32 13.22 1.30
CA ILE A 56 -2.44 13.43 2.75
C ILE A 56 -2.65 14.91 2.99
N THR A 57 -3.72 15.29 3.69
CA THR A 57 -3.97 16.67 4.09
C THR A 57 -3.94 16.79 5.60
N ILE A 58 -3.19 17.77 6.11
CA ILE A 58 -3.21 18.15 7.53
C ILE A 58 -3.82 19.55 7.68
N TYR A 59 -4.76 19.70 8.61
CA TYR A 59 -5.51 20.94 8.81
C TYR A 59 -5.00 21.74 10.01
N ASN A 60 -5.27 23.05 10.01
CA ASN A 60 -5.03 23.95 11.13
C ASN A 60 -3.58 24.02 11.65
N VAL A 61 -2.61 23.72 10.79
CA VAL A 61 -1.18 23.86 11.10
C VAL A 61 -0.76 25.33 11.28
N THR A 62 0.23 25.55 12.14
CA THR A 62 0.77 26.90 12.41
C THR A 62 1.44 27.50 11.17
N ARG A 63 1.46 28.84 11.06
CA ARG A 63 2.15 29.54 9.95
C ARG A 63 3.64 29.15 9.82
N TYR A 64 4.31 28.93 10.95
CA TYR A 64 5.69 28.45 10.96
C TYR A 64 5.81 27.07 10.32
N SER A 65 4.94 26.12 10.71
CA SER A 65 4.94 24.77 10.15
C SER A 65 4.58 24.78 8.66
N THR A 66 3.62 25.62 8.24
CA THR A 66 3.28 25.82 6.82
C THR A 66 4.49 26.25 6.00
N LYS A 67 5.31 27.19 6.51
CA LYS A 67 6.54 27.62 5.82
C LYS A 67 7.55 26.48 5.67
N GLN A 68 7.73 25.65 6.70
CA GLN A 68 8.62 24.49 6.62
C GLN A 68 8.09 23.43 5.63
N MET A 69 6.77 23.26 5.56
CA MET A 69 6.13 22.28 4.66
C MET A 69 6.22 22.68 3.19
N LEU A 70 5.92 23.94 2.86
CA LEU A 70 5.87 24.42 1.48
C LEU A 70 7.23 24.93 0.97
N GLY A 71 8.10 25.36 1.88
CA GLY A 71 9.26 26.19 1.55
C GLY A 71 8.83 27.61 1.15
N ASP A 72 9.68 28.59 1.45
CA ASP A 72 9.47 30.00 1.05
C ASP A 72 10.69 30.62 0.36
N GLY A 73 11.63 29.78 -0.09
CA GLY A 73 12.90 30.18 -0.69
C GLY A 73 14.00 30.50 0.33
N SER A 74 13.67 30.76 1.59
CA SER A 74 14.64 30.89 2.69
C SER A 74 14.80 29.59 3.50
N VAL A 75 13.82 28.71 3.39
CA VAL A 75 13.73 27.44 4.10
C VAL A 75 13.40 26.34 3.08
N ASP A 76 14.18 25.27 3.07
CA ASP A 76 13.90 24.11 2.22
C ASP A 76 12.55 23.46 2.60
N LYS A 77 11.77 23.05 1.62
CA LYS A 77 10.51 22.34 1.90
C LYS A 77 10.76 20.98 2.55
N TYR A 78 9.74 20.41 3.17
CA TYR A 78 9.78 19.00 3.56
C TYR A 78 9.78 18.10 2.32
N GLU A 79 10.51 17.01 2.44
CA GLU A 79 10.81 16.09 1.34
C GLU A 79 10.28 14.69 1.64
N PHE A 80 10.22 14.26 2.90
CA PHE A 80 9.83 12.91 3.28
C PHE A 80 8.59 12.91 4.16
N ILE A 81 7.81 11.84 4.05
CA ILE A 81 6.57 11.65 4.81
C ILE A 81 6.38 10.17 5.15
N SER A 82 5.89 9.89 6.34
CA SER A 82 5.39 8.58 6.73
C SER A 82 4.09 8.72 7.50
N LEU A 83 3.17 7.79 7.25
CA LEU A 83 1.86 7.74 7.88
C LEU A 83 1.66 6.35 8.49
N GLU A 84 1.48 6.34 9.80
CA GLU A 84 0.94 5.21 10.55
C GLU A 84 -0.51 5.52 10.90
N ALA A 85 -1.39 4.55 10.71
CA ALA A 85 -2.81 4.69 11.01
C ALA A 85 -3.41 3.34 11.45
N GLY A 86 -4.48 3.40 12.22
CA GLY A 86 -5.20 2.21 12.64
C GLY A 86 -6.11 2.46 13.82
N TYR A 87 -6.37 1.39 14.56
CA TYR A 87 -7.11 1.43 15.81
C TYR A 87 -6.18 1.07 16.98
N ASP A 88 -6.63 1.30 18.20
CA ASP A 88 -5.95 0.78 19.39
C ASP A 88 -5.78 -0.75 19.31
N GLY A 89 -4.57 -1.23 19.57
CA GLY A 89 -4.18 -2.63 19.36
C GLY A 89 -3.98 -3.07 17.89
N LEU A 90 -4.39 -2.26 16.91
CA LEU A 90 -4.21 -2.51 15.48
C LEU A 90 -3.71 -1.26 14.76
N PHE A 91 -2.46 -0.89 15.05
CA PHE A 91 -1.79 0.33 14.58
C PHE A 91 -0.49 -0.01 13.85
N GLY A 92 -0.18 0.69 12.74
CA GLY A 92 1.02 0.42 11.98
C GLY A 92 1.18 1.29 10.73
N SER A 93 2.31 1.13 10.03
CA SER A 93 2.63 1.90 8.84
C SER A 93 1.73 1.53 7.66
N ILE A 94 1.06 2.54 7.10
CA ILE A 94 0.28 2.43 5.86
C ILE A 94 0.97 3.13 4.70
N PHE A 95 1.86 4.10 4.94
CA PHE A 95 2.60 4.75 3.87
C PHE A 95 3.97 5.26 4.32
N VAL A 96 4.98 5.07 3.48
CA VAL A 96 6.30 5.72 3.60
C VAL A 96 6.73 6.16 2.20
N GLY A 97 7.15 7.41 2.06
CA GLY A 97 7.59 7.92 0.77
C GLY A 97 8.08 9.36 0.78
N GLN A 98 8.17 9.92 -0.43
CA GLN A 98 8.60 11.28 -0.68
C GLN A 98 7.40 12.19 -1.01
N ILE A 99 7.49 13.44 -0.58
CA ILE A 99 6.59 14.51 -0.96
C ILE A 99 7.02 15.02 -2.34
N THR A 100 6.21 14.72 -3.36
CA THR A 100 6.42 15.20 -4.72
C THR A 100 5.95 16.66 -4.84
N ASN A 101 4.79 16.95 -4.28
CA ASN A 101 4.20 18.28 -4.29
C ASN A 101 3.44 18.55 -2.98
N ALA A 102 3.37 19.82 -2.58
CA ALA A 102 2.62 20.26 -1.42
C ALA A 102 1.92 21.58 -1.76
N GLN A 103 0.65 21.70 -1.40
CA GLN A 103 -0.14 22.91 -1.68
C GLN A 103 -1.05 23.27 -0.52
N VAL A 104 -1.41 24.54 -0.45
CA VAL A 104 -2.48 24.99 0.44
C VAL A 104 -3.81 24.45 -0.11
N HIS A 105 -4.58 23.81 0.76
CA HIS A 105 -5.90 23.29 0.46
C HIS A 105 -6.93 24.02 1.34
N PHE A 106 -8.07 24.34 0.75
CA PHE A 106 -9.23 24.88 1.46
C PHE A 106 -10.38 23.90 1.31
N GLU A 107 -11.06 23.58 2.40
CA GLU A 107 -12.30 22.80 2.33
C GLU A 107 -13.40 23.59 1.60
N ASP A 108 -14.41 22.86 1.13
CA ASP A 108 -15.61 23.44 0.55
C ASP A 108 -16.26 24.40 1.56
N GLY A 109 -16.46 25.66 1.13
CA GLY A 109 -16.91 26.75 2.00
C GLY A 109 -15.78 27.63 2.58
N GLY A 110 -14.50 27.29 2.34
CA GLY A 110 -13.34 28.18 2.55
C GLY A 110 -12.95 28.47 4.01
N ALA A 111 -13.69 27.92 4.98
CA ALA A 111 -13.46 28.17 6.41
C ALA A 111 -12.26 27.40 6.97
N THR A 112 -12.03 26.17 6.50
CA THR A 112 -10.94 25.32 6.97
C THR A 112 -9.79 25.33 5.98
N ARG A 113 -8.57 25.61 6.47
CA ARG A 113 -7.34 25.57 5.68
C ARG A 113 -6.46 24.40 6.11
N GLY A 114 -5.97 23.64 5.14
CA GLY A 114 -4.99 22.58 5.32
C GLY A 114 -3.83 22.68 4.35
N ILE A 115 -2.84 21.81 4.54
CA ILE A 115 -1.74 21.58 3.61
C ILE A 115 -1.91 20.17 3.07
N ARG A 116 -2.07 20.06 1.75
CA ARG A 116 -2.23 18.80 1.03
C ARG A 116 -0.90 18.41 0.41
N PHE A 117 -0.46 17.20 0.70
CA PHE A 117 0.74 16.57 0.17
C PHE A 117 0.35 15.53 -0.88
N PHE A 118 1.03 15.58 -2.01
CA PHE A 118 1.02 14.54 -3.04
C PHE A 118 2.32 13.76 -2.94
N CYS A 119 2.21 12.48 -2.67
CA CYS A 119 3.31 11.65 -2.28
C CYS A 119 3.40 10.41 -3.15
N LYS A 120 4.62 9.95 -3.37
CA LYS A 120 4.93 8.70 -4.07
C LYS A 120 5.79 7.86 -3.13
N SER A 121 5.47 6.57 -2.97
CA SER A 121 6.36 5.67 -2.27
C SER A 121 7.69 5.70 -3.00
N SER A 122 8.74 6.02 -2.28
CA SER A 122 10.04 6.16 -2.89
C SER A 122 11.01 5.21 -2.20
N ALA A 123 11.72 4.52 -3.05
CA ALA A 123 13.16 4.40 -2.95
C ALA A 123 13.78 5.76 -2.62
N LYS A 124 14.51 5.90 -1.51
CA LYS A 124 15.14 7.18 -1.16
C LYS A 124 16.06 7.63 -2.31
N GLU A 125 15.72 8.78 -2.91
CA GLU A 125 16.34 9.44 -4.09
C GLU A 125 15.97 8.91 -5.50
N ARG A 126 15.11 9.71 -6.16
CA ARG A 126 15.05 10.06 -7.60
C ARG A 126 14.60 9.01 -8.63
N ASP A 127 13.54 9.39 -9.37
CA ASP A 127 13.26 9.02 -10.79
C ASP A 127 14.44 9.32 -11.76
N GLN A 128 15.62 9.69 -11.25
CA GLN A 128 16.85 10.01 -12.00
C GLN A 128 18.00 9.05 -11.69
N ASN A 129 17.81 8.03 -10.85
CA ASN A 129 18.80 6.97 -10.76
C ASN A 129 18.88 6.29 -12.12
N ILE A 130 20.09 6.26 -12.68
CA ILE A 130 20.38 5.57 -13.93
C ILE A 130 21.21 4.37 -13.55
N ILE A 131 20.76 3.18 -13.91
CA ILE A 131 21.59 1.99 -13.87
C ILE A 131 22.44 1.94 -15.14
N ASN A 132 23.71 1.57 -15.01
CA ASN A 132 24.60 1.35 -16.15
C ASN A 132 25.65 0.29 -15.77
N ILE A 133 25.21 -0.96 -15.73
CA ILE A 133 26.07 -2.10 -15.38
C ILE A 133 25.94 -3.21 -16.42
N THR A 134 27.00 -3.99 -16.53
CA THR A 134 27.02 -5.22 -17.34
C THR A 134 27.45 -6.38 -16.47
N LEU A 135 26.60 -7.39 -16.39
CA LEU A 135 26.82 -8.62 -15.64
C LEU A 135 27.26 -9.72 -16.60
N SER A 136 28.18 -10.57 -16.16
CA SER A 136 28.78 -11.62 -16.98
C SER A 136 27.76 -12.68 -17.41
N PRO A 137 28.01 -13.44 -18.49
CA PRO A 137 27.26 -14.65 -18.79
C PRO A 137 27.20 -15.58 -17.57
N GLU A 138 26.12 -16.36 -17.45
CA GLU A 138 25.89 -17.33 -16.37
C GLU A 138 25.80 -16.74 -14.94
N THR A 139 25.67 -15.41 -14.81
CA THR A 139 25.35 -14.75 -13.52
C THR A 139 24.01 -15.26 -13.00
N ASP A 140 23.91 -15.43 -11.68
CA ASP A 140 22.70 -15.86 -11.01
C ASP A 140 21.55 -14.86 -11.26
N PRO A 141 20.37 -15.30 -11.75
CA PRO A 141 19.19 -14.44 -11.90
C PRO A 141 18.84 -13.65 -10.64
N VAL A 142 19.01 -14.23 -9.45
CA VAL A 142 18.74 -13.53 -8.18
C VAL A 142 19.68 -12.34 -8.03
N GLN A 143 20.97 -12.55 -8.28
CA GLN A 143 21.97 -11.47 -8.24
C GLN A 143 21.65 -10.38 -9.27
N ILE A 144 21.22 -10.74 -10.49
CA ILE A 144 20.83 -9.74 -11.50
C ILE A 144 19.67 -8.87 -11.00
N ILE A 145 18.66 -9.48 -10.37
CA ILE A 145 17.51 -8.78 -9.82
C ILE A 145 17.94 -7.89 -8.65
N GLU A 146 18.77 -8.39 -7.74
CA GLU A 146 19.31 -7.64 -6.60
C GLU A 146 20.08 -6.40 -7.03
N GLU A 147 20.97 -6.52 -8.02
CA GLU A 147 21.74 -5.39 -8.56
C GLU A 147 20.82 -4.30 -9.12
N CYS A 148 19.73 -4.69 -9.78
CA CYS A 148 18.71 -3.73 -10.21
C CYS A 148 17.94 -3.13 -9.03
N ALA A 149 17.62 -3.95 -8.02
CA ALA A 149 16.85 -3.59 -6.83
C ALA A 149 17.61 -2.62 -5.90
N LEU A 150 18.94 -2.71 -5.84
CA LEU A 150 19.80 -1.79 -5.07
C LEU A 150 19.62 -0.33 -5.49
N MET A 151 19.31 -0.09 -6.77
CA MET A 151 19.05 1.26 -7.29
C MET A 151 17.79 1.91 -6.68
N PHE A 152 16.94 1.11 -6.02
CA PHE A 152 15.77 1.56 -5.30
C PHE A 152 16.06 1.85 -3.82
N ASN A 153 17.28 1.73 -3.30
CA ASN A 153 17.65 2.16 -1.94
C ASN A 153 16.60 1.83 -0.86
N ALA A 154 16.04 0.63 -0.97
CA ALA A 154 14.92 0.11 -0.21
C ALA A 154 15.32 -1.28 0.27
N GLU A 155 14.69 -1.75 1.34
CA GLU A 155 14.90 -3.11 1.80
C GLU A 155 14.45 -4.11 0.72
N ILE A 156 15.33 -5.01 0.29
CA ILE A 156 15.02 -5.99 -0.76
C ILE A 156 14.42 -7.23 -0.13
N GLN A 157 13.22 -7.61 -0.58
CA GLN A 157 12.49 -8.78 -0.07
C GLN A 157 12.04 -9.68 -1.21
N PHE A 158 12.47 -10.94 -1.19
CA PHE A 158 12.06 -11.97 -2.15
C PHE A 158 10.96 -12.86 -1.55
N TYR A 159 9.92 -13.10 -2.35
CA TYR A 159 8.79 -13.94 -2.00
C TYR A 159 8.63 -15.05 -3.06
N GLY A 160 8.91 -16.28 -2.65
CA GLY A 160 8.92 -17.46 -3.51
C GLY A 160 10.33 -17.97 -3.82
N ASP A 161 10.41 -19.12 -4.49
CA ASP A 161 11.69 -19.76 -4.82
C ASP A 161 12.20 -19.31 -6.19
N PHE A 162 13.30 -18.55 -6.21
CA PHE A 162 13.96 -18.06 -7.42
C PHE A 162 15.16 -18.94 -7.84
N SER A 163 15.52 -19.97 -7.07
CA SER A 163 16.70 -20.80 -7.32
C SER A 163 16.63 -21.60 -8.63
N THR A 164 15.41 -21.85 -9.11
CA THR A 164 15.17 -22.61 -10.34
C THR A 164 15.24 -21.76 -11.62
N LEU A 165 15.52 -20.46 -11.50
CA LEU A 165 15.57 -19.58 -12.67
C LEU A 165 16.75 -19.94 -13.58
N LYS A 166 16.47 -19.98 -14.89
CA LYS A 166 17.47 -20.34 -15.89
C LYS A 166 18.50 -19.21 -16.04
N ARG A 167 19.78 -19.57 -15.89
CA ARG A 167 20.91 -18.68 -16.17
C ARG A 167 20.98 -18.31 -17.65
N ARG A 168 21.38 -17.07 -17.92
CA ARG A 168 21.50 -16.55 -19.29
C ARG A 168 22.90 -16.87 -19.82
N SER A 169 22.96 -17.43 -21.03
CA SER A 169 24.22 -17.75 -21.73
C SER A 169 24.95 -16.52 -22.27
N ARG A 170 24.31 -15.35 -22.25
CA ARG A 170 24.89 -14.05 -22.59
C ARG A 170 24.92 -13.16 -21.36
N GLY A 171 25.86 -12.22 -21.35
CA GLY A 171 25.89 -11.18 -20.32
C GLY A 171 24.59 -10.37 -20.31
N THR A 172 24.24 -9.85 -19.15
CA THR A 172 23.05 -9.01 -18.96
C THR A 172 23.48 -7.56 -18.82
N VAL A 173 22.93 -6.68 -19.66
CA VAL A 173 23.15 -5.24 -19.59
C VAL A 173 21.93 -4.61 -18.95
N LEU A 174 22.13 -3.86 -17.87
CA LEU A 174 21.10 -3.04 -17.25
C LEU A 174 21.48 -1.58 -17.45
N GLN A 175 20.72 -0.88 -18.29
CA GLN A 175 21.01 0.51 -18.66
C GLN A 175 19.73 1.35 -18.65
N GLY A 176 19.81 2.56 -18.10
CA GLY A 176 18.74 3.55 -18.14
C GLY A 176 17.92 3.54 -16.84
N SER A 177 16.60 3.59 -16.96
CA SER A 177 15.71 3.63 -15.79
C SER A 177 15.72 2.28 -15.05
N PRO A 178 15.97 2.25 -13.73
CA PRO A 178 15.83 1.06 -12.90
C PRO A 178 14.43 0.46 -12.96
N THR A 179 13.39 1.28 -13.06
CA THR A 179 12.00 0.82 -13.26
C THR A 179 11.85 0.07 -14.58
N ALA A 180 12.40 0.60 -15.67
CA ALA A 180 12.35 -0.07 -16.97
C ALA A 180 13.14 -1.39 -16.95
N CYS A 181 14.35 -1.37 -16.39
CA CYS A 181 15.17 -2.56 -16.21
C CYS A 181 14.45 -3.62 -15.36
N MET A 182 13.84 -3.22 -14.24
CA MET A 182 13.10 -4.13 -13.38
C MET A 182 11.87 -4.70 -14.07
N ASN A 183 11.16 -3.92 -14.89
CA ASN A 183 10.05 -4.41 -15.71
C ASN A 183 10.53 -5.48 -16.72
N ASP A 184 11.64 -5.23 -17.42
CA ASP A 184 12.21 -6.22 -18.36
C ASP A 184 12.64 -7.51 -17.65
N LEU A 185 13.22 -7.39 -16.46
CA LEU A 185 13.58 -8.53 -15.62
C LEU A 185 12.33 -9.28 -15.13
N SER A 186 11.27 -8.56 -14.75
CA SER A 186 10.01 -9.11 -14.25
C SER A 186 9.33 -10.01 -15.29
N GLU A 187 9.34 -9.59 -16.56
CA GLU A 187 8.83 -10.40 -17.66
C GLU A 187 9.76 -11.58 -17.98
N ALA A 188 11.07 -11.36 -18.00
CA ALA A 188 12.01 -12.42 -18.34
C ALA A 188 12.08 -13.54 -17.29
N PHE A 189 11.88 -13.21 -16.01
CA PHE A 189 11.99 -14.14 -14.89
C PHE A 189 10.65 -14.45 -14.21
N GLN A 190 9.53 -13.94 -14.76
CA GLN A 190 8.16 -14.24 -14.32
C GLN A 190 7.93 -13.93 -12.84
N PHE A 191 8.19 -12.68 -12.45
CA PHE A 191 7.87 -12.15 -11.13
C PHE A 191 7.12 -10.83 -11.25
N ASP A 192 6.43 -10.44 -10.19
CA ASP A 192 5.86 -9.12 -10.00
C ASP A 192 6.71 -8.37 -8.98
N TRP A 193 6.79 -7.05 -9.09
CA TRP A 193 7.53 -6.23 -8.15
C TRP A 193 6.79 -4.96 -7.78
N MET A 194 7.07 -4.45 -6.59
CA MET A 194 6.47 -3.21 -6.09
C MET A 194 7.37 -2.59 -5.02
N VAL A 195 7.34 -1.26 -4.91
CA VAL A 195 7.91 -0.54 -3.76
C VAL A 195 6.77 -0.15 -2.83
N GLU A 196 6.82 -0.68 -1.61
CA GLU A 196 5.81 -0.46 -0.58
C GLU A 196 6.50 -0.27 0.78
N ASN A 197 6.17 0.82 1.48
CA ASN A 197 6.62 1.08 2.86
C ASN A 197 8.15 0.99 3.07
N GLY A 198 8.94 1.44 2.09
CA GLY A 198 10.41 1.43 2.16
C GLY A 198 11.07 0.09 1.82
N ALA A 199 10.30 -0.90 1.39
CA ALA A 199 10.79 -2.16 0.88
C ALA A 199 10.44 -2.34 -0.60
N ILE A 200 11.36 -2.92 -1.38
CA ILE A 200 11.07 -3.47 -2.70
C ILE A 200 10.74 -4.96 -2.53
N LYS A 201 9.50 -5.30 -2.86
CA LYS A 201 9.00 -6.67 -2.81
C LYS A 201 9.08 -7.27 -4.20
N ILE A 202 9.74 -8.41 -4.32
CA ILE A 202 9.89 -9.19 -5.54
C ILE A 202 9.16 -10.50 -5.32
N ILE A 203 8.05 -10.70 -6.00
CA ILE A 203 7.09 -11.78 -5.76
C ILE A 203 7.03 -12.66 -7.00
N LYS A 204 7.42 -13.93 -6.89
CA LYS A 204 7.32 -14.86 -8.02
C LYS A 204 5.85 -14.95 -8.50
N ARG A 205 5.59 -14.95 -9.81
CA ARG A 205 4.23 -15.19 -10.32
C ARG A 205 3.72 -16.54 -9.82
N GLU A 206 2.42 -16.64 -9.54
CA GLU A 206 1.78 -17.79 -8.87
C GLU A 206 2.18 -18.04 -7.40
N PHE A 207 3.15 -17.30 -6.85
CA PHE A 207 3.39 -17.32 -5.41
C PHE A 207 2.30 -16.49 -4.70
N SER A 208 1.69 -17.12 -3.70
CA SER A 208 0.87 -16.45 -2.70
C SER A 208 1.72 -16.29 -1.45
N ILE A 209 1.73 -15.09 -0.87
CA ILE A 209 2.37 -14.86 0.41
C ILE A 209 1.56 -15.67 1.44
N ALA A 210 2.13 -16.80 1.87
CA ALA A 210 1.41 -17.85 2.56
C ALA A 210 1.21 -17.57 4.06
N ASP A 211 1.92 -16.60 4.62
CA ASP A 211 2.10 -16.55 6.07
C ASP A 211 0.87 -16.04 6.83
N GLN A 212 -0.08 -15.35 6.18
CA GLN A 212 -1.31 -14.89 6.84
C GLN A 212 -2.51 -14.95 5.90
N VAL A 213 -3.45 -15.84 6.21
CA VAL A 213 -4.80 -15.82 5.64
C VAL A 213 -5.67 -14.93 6.52
N TYR A 214 -6.03 -13.75 6.02
CA TYR A 214 -6.97 -12.89 6.73
C TYR A 214 -8.40 -13.33 6.46
N VAL A 215 -9.12 -13.74 7.50
CA VAL A 215 -10.56 -14.01 7.39
C VAL A 215 -11.31 -12.68 7.41
N ILE A 216 -11.97 -12.35 6.32
CA ILE A 216 -12.80 -11.15 6.20
C ILE A 216 -14.26 -11.57 6.21
N SER A 217 -14.99 -11.07 7.21
CA SER A 217 -16.40 -11.34 7.46
C SER A 217 -17.03 -10.14 8.16
N ALA A 218 -18.35 -10.17 8.34
CA ALA A 218 -19.05 -9.17 9.15
C ALA A 218 -18.50 -9.10 10.59
N GLY A 219 -18.04 -10.23 11.15
CA GLY A 219 -17.47 -10.29 12.49
C GLY A 219 -16.03 -9.79 12.60
N THR A 220 -15.30 -9.71 11.49
CA THR A 220 -13.89 -9.28 11.45
C THR A 220 -13.71 -7.87 10.88
N GLY A 221 -14.78 -7.08 10.85
CA GLY A 221 -14.75 -5.66 10.51
C GLY A 221 -15.09 -5.31 9.06
N MET A 222 -15.69 -6.23 8.29
CA MET A 222 -16.22 -5.91 6.96
C MET A 222 -17.32 -4.83 7.07
N ILE A 223 -17.22 -3.80 6.23
CA ILE A 223 -18.14 -2.67 6.17
C ILE A 223 -19.04 -2.85 4.96
N GLY A 224 -20.34 -3.07 5.20
CA GLY A 224 -21.31 -3.31 4.15
C GLY A 224 -21.17 -4.71 3.52
N SER A 225 -21.45 -4.79 2.21
CA SER A 225 -21.40 -6.03 1.44
C SER A 225 -20.24 -5.99 0.45
N PRO A 226 -19.56 -7.12 0.19
CA PRO A 226 -18.58 -7.20 -0.88
C PRO A 226 -19.29 -7.05 -2.23
N VAL A 227 -18.63 -6.39 -3.17
CA VAL A 227 -19.12 -6.19 -4.54
C VAL A 227 -18.34 -7.13 -5.45
N VAL A 228 -19.03 -8.09 -6.04
CA VAL A 228 -18.44 -9.07 -6.96
C VAL A 228 -18.69 -8.58 -8.39
N THR A 229 -17.60 -8.48 -9.16
CA THR A 229 -17.58 -8.20 -10.60
C THR A 229 -17.08 -9.43 -11.35
N ASP A 230 -17.05 -9.38 -12.69
CA ASP A 230 -16.61 -10.51 -13.53
C ASP A 230 -15.19 -11.00 -13.21
N THR A 231 -14.31 -10.09 -12.77
CA THR A 231 -12.88 -10.38 -12.56
C THR A 231 -12.43 -10.22 -11.11
N GLU A 232 -13.07 -9.35 -10.34
CA GLU A 232 -12.59 -8.93 -9.02
C GLU A 232 -13.71 -8.88 -7.98
N VAL A 233 -13.31 -8.99 -6.70
CA VAL A 233 -14.17 -8.73 -5.55
C VAL A 233 -13.66 -7.51 -4.80
N GLY A 234 -14.49 -6.48 -4.74
CA GLY A 234 -14.27 -5.27 -3.96
C GLY A 234 -14.81 -5.44 -2.54
N ILE A 235 -13.98 -5.16 -1.53
CA ILE A 235 -14.31 -5.31 -0.12
C ILE A 235 -13.92 -4.04 0.62
N ARG A 236 -14.83 -3.51 1.43
CA ARG A 236 -14.58 -2.44 2.39
C ARG A 236 -14.54 -3.05 3.79
N TYR A 237 -13.57 -2.66 4.59
CA TYR A 237 -13.44 -3.17 5.96
C TYR A 237 -12.68 -2.18 6.85
N ALA A 238 -12.74 -2.36 8.16
CA ALA A 238 -12.06 -1.51 9.14
C ALA A 238 -10.57 -1.36 8.80
N LEU A 239 -10.02 -0.16 8.96
CA LEU A 239 -8.62 0.14 8.64
C LEU A 239 -7.68 -0.86 9.34
N ASN A 240 -7.03 -1.72 8.54
CA ASN A 240 -6.09 -2.70 9.04
C ASN A 240 -4.71 -2.52 8.36
N PRO A 241 -3.73 -1.92 9.05
CA PRO A 241 -2.41 -1.66 8.50
C PRO A 241 -1.59 -2.94 8.27
N LYS A 242 -2.07 -4.12 8.73
CA LYS A 242 -1.38 -5.39 8.53
C LYS A 242 -1.63 -5.99 7.15
N ILE A 243 -2.76 -5.69 6.50
CA ILE A 243 -2.99 -6.15 5.13
C ILE A 243 -1.96 -5.50 4.20
N LYS A 244 -1.46 -6.27 3.24
CA LYS A 244 -0.53 -5.83 2.21
C LYS A 244 -0.98 -6.33 0.85
N LEU A 245 -0.46 -5.70 -0.21
CA LEU A 245 -0.61 -6.22 -1.56
C LEU A 245 -0.05 -7.65 -1.66
N GLY A 246 -0.77 -8.51 -2.39
CA GLY A 246 -0.39 -9.91 -2.58
C GLY A 246 -0.79 -10.87 -1.46
N ASP A 247 -1.32 -10.35 -0.34
CA ASP A 247 -1.84 -11.19 0.75
C ASP A 247 -3.02 -12.02 0.27
N THR A 248 -3.19 -13.20 0.89
CA THR A 248 -4.36 -14.04 0.68
C THR A 248 -5.40 -13.73 1.74
N ILE A 249 -6.64 -13.50 1.31
CA ILE A 249 -7.79 -13.35 2.20
C ILE A 249 -8.74 -14.53 2.01
N LYS A 250 -9.42 -14.92 3.08
CA LYS A 250 -10.58 -15.79 3.04
C LYS A 250 -11.81 -14.92 3.24
N LEU A 251 -12.62 -14.76 2.20
CA LEU A 251 -13.87 -14.02 2.30
C LEU A 251 -14.99 -14.97 2.73
N GLU A 252 -15.60 -14.64 3.86
CA GLU A 252 -16.80 -15.28 4.41
C GLU A 252 -17.91 -14.22 4.42
N SER A 253 -18.78 -14.24 3.41
CA SER A 253 -19.82 -13.22 3.25
C SER A 253 -21.19 -13.86 3.15
N MET A 254 -22.10 -13.40 4.02
CA MET A 254 -23.49 -13.84 4.04
C MET A 254 -24.36 -13.18 2.96
N ALA A 255 -23.92 -12.05 2.38
CA ALA A 255 -24.74 -11.22 1.48
C ALA A 255 -23.89 -10.40 0.47
N PRO A 256 -23.23 -11.07 -0.49
CA PRO A 256 -22.53 -10.41 -1.60
C PRO A 256 -23.49 -9.61 -2.51
N ARG A 257 -23.02 -8.47 -3.01
CA ARG A 257 -23.68 -7.70 -4.09
C ARG A 257 -23.02 -8.05 -5.42
N PHE A 258 -23.83 -8.15 -6.46
CA PHE A 258 -23.39 -8.56 -7.79
C PHE A 258 -23.61 -7.44 -8.79
N GLU A 259 -22.57 -7.06 -9.52
CA GLU A 259 -22.61 -6.07 -10.59
C GLU A 259 -22.15 -6.69 -11.90
N PHE A 260 -22.98 -7.59 -12.45
CA PHE A 260 -22.73 -8.21 -13.75
C PHE A 260 -23.72 -7.68 -14.78
N SER A 261 -23.23 -7.34 -15.98
CA SER A 261 -24.11 -6.97 -17.11
C SER A 261 -25.05 -8.11 -17.54
N GLY A 262 -24.77 -9.36 -17.14
CA GLY A 262 -25.55 -10.55 -17.47
C GLY A 262 -26.39 -11.14 -16.32
N ALA A 263 -26.53 -10.46 -15.18
CA ALA A 263 -27.18 -11.02 -13.97
C ALA A 263 -28.65 -11.46 -14.17
N PHE A 264 -29.33 -10.96 -15.20
CA PHE A 264 -30.70 -11.36 -15.55
C PHE A 264 -30.79 -12.74 -16.24
N PHE A 265 -29.67 -13.29 -16.70
CA PHE A 265 -29.64 -14.46 -17.58
C PHE A 265 -29.07 -15.73 -16.92
N TYR A 266 -28.59 -15.66 -15.68
CA TYR A 266 -27.98 -16.78 -14.97
C TYR A 266 -28.44 -16.85 -13.50
N ASP A 267 -28.54 -18.07 -12.97
CA ASP A 267 -28.74 -18.29 -11.52
C ASP A 267 -27.41 -18.09 -10.80
N ILE A 268 -27.38 -17.15 -9.85
CA ILE A 268 -26.18 -16.69 -9.16
C ILE A 268 -26.10 -17.42 -7.81
N PRO A 269 -25.24 -18.45 -7.64
CA PRO A 269 -25.12 -19.16 -6.38
C PRO A 269 -24.85 -18.24 -5.18
N ARG A 270 -25.44 -18.58 -4.03
CA ARG A 270 -25.29 -17.82 -2.77
C ARG A 270 -23.84 -17.72 -2.27
N THR A 271 -22.98 -18.64 -2.69
CA THR A 271 -21.55 -18.69 -2.35
C THR A 271 -20.68 -17.83 -3.28
N ILE A 272 -21.26 -17.09 -4.23
CA ILE A 272 -20.47 -16.21 -5.10
C ILE A 272 -19.90 -15.08 -4.25
N GLY A 273 -18.57 -15.00 -4.17
CA GLY A 273 -17.89 -14.10 -3.24
C GLY A 273 -17.25 -14.84 -2.06
N GLU A 274 -17.63 -16.08 -1.78
CA GLU A 274 -16.91 -16.89 -0.78
C GLU A 274 -15.69 -17.58 -1.40
N GLY A 275 -14.62 -17.68 -0.62
CA GLY A 275 -13.41 -18.40 -0.98
C GLY A 275 -12.12 -17.63 -0.70
N TYR A 276 -11.04 -18.09 -1.32
CA TYR A 276 -9.72 -17.47 -1.19
C TYR A 276 -9.44 -16.53 -2.35
N TYR A 277 -8.98 -15.33 -2.00
CA TYR A 277 -8.68 -14.26 -2.94
C TYR A 277 -7.30 -13.67 -2.64
N LYS A 278 -6.63 -13.18 -3.68
CA LYS A 278 -5.37 -12.44 -3.58
C LYS A 278 -5.65 -10.94 -3.66
N VAL A 279 -5.11 -10.16 -2.73
CA VAL A 279 -5.23 -8.69 -2.76
C VAL A 279 -4.45 -8.15 -3.95
N ASN A 280 -5.16 -7.51 -4.88
CA ASN A 280 -4.62 -6.92 -6.11
C ASN A 280 -4.49 -5.38 -6.00
N SER A 281 -5.40 -4.74 -5.28
CA SER A 281 -5.34 -3.30 -4.99
C SER A 281 -5.75 -3.06 -3.54
N LEU A 282 -5.14 -2.06 -2.92
CA LEU A 282 -5.36 -1.69 -1.52
C LEU A 282 -5.35 -0.17 -1.37
N VAL A 283 -6.46 0.37 -0.87
CA VAL A 283 -6.61 1.78 -0.53
C VAL A 283 -6.83 1.90 0.97
N PHE A 284 -6.05 2.74 1.64
CA PHE A 284 -6.36 3.21 2.98
C PHE A 284 -6.95 4.61 2.88
N ALA A 285 -8.15 4.81 3.41
CA ALA A 285 -8.81 6.10 3.41
C ALA A 285 -9.28 6.46 4.81
N GLY A 286 -9.00 7.69 5.24
CA GLY A 286 -9.36 8.11 6.58
C GLY A 286 -9.47 9.61 6.75
N ASP A 287 -10.42 10.02 7.58
CA ASP A 287 -10.55 11.33 8.19
C ASP A 287 -10.56 11.14 9.70
N SER A 288 -9.52 11.67 10.36
CA SER A 288 -9.38 11.58 11.81
C SER A 288 -10.56 12.18 12.60
N HIS A 289 -11.32 13.10 11.99
CA HIS A 289 -12.46 13.79 12.61
C HIS A 289 -13.77 13.59 11.84
N GLY A 290 -13.74 12.82 10.75
CA GLY A 290 -14.92 12.48 9.95
C GLY A 290 -15.28 11.02 10.11
N ASP A 291 -16.23 10.54 9.31
CA ASP A 291 -16.72 9.16 9.45
C ASP A 291 -15.75 8.13 8.86
N GLN A 292 -15.08 8.48 7.75
CA GLN A 292 -14.24 7.57 6.99
C GLN A 292 -13.00 7.16 7.79
N TRP A 293 -12.79 5.85 7.98
CA TRP A 293 -11.57 5.28 8.56
C TRP A 293 -11.48 3.80 8.19
N GLU A 294 -11.15 3.50 6.94
CA GLU A 294 -11.32 2.17 6.38
C GLU A 294 -10.22 1.77 5.40
N SER A 295 -10.13 0.47 5.19
CA SER A 295 -9.36 -0.15 4.12
C SER A 295 -10.33 -0.62 3.03
N GLN A 296 -9.99 -0.34 1.78
CA GLN A 296 -10.72 -0.81 0.60
C GLN A 296 -9.78 -1.69 -0.20
N ILE A 297 -10.17 -2.93 -0.45
CA ILE A 297 -9.36 -3.88 -1.22
C ILE A 297 -10.12 -4.35 -2.44
N SER A 298 -9.39 -4.49 -3.55
CA SER A 298 -9.85 -5.26 -4.70
C SER A 298 -9.04 -6.55 -4.75
N CYS A 299 -9.72 -7.68 -4.92
CA CYS A 299 -9.10 -8.99 -4.85
C CYS A 299 -9.44 -9.87 -6.06
N LEU A 300 -8.44 -10.60 -6.54
CA LEU A 300 -8.57 -11.58 -7.61
C LEU A 300 -8.83 -12.97 -7.02
N ARG A 301 -9.77 -13.71 -7.61
CA ARG A 301 -10.09 -15.08 -7.15
C ARG A 301 -8.93 -16.02 -7.47
N LEU A 302 -8.43 -16.75 -6.47
CA LEU A 302 -7.39 -17.75 -6.69
C LEU A 302 -7.95 -18.96 -7.45
N GLY A 303 -7.16 -19.55 -8.34
CA GLY A 303 -7.52 -20.77 -9.06
C GLY A 303 -7.69 -21.99 -8.14
N ALA A 304 -8.46 -22.98 -8.56
CA ALA A 304 -8.86 -24.12 -7.73
C ALA A 304 -7.68 -24.90 -7.10
N ALA A 305 -6.57 -25.06 -7.83
CA ALA A 305 -5.38 -25.74 -7.33
C ALA A 305 -4.67 -24.96 -6.19
N ALA A 306 -4.63 -23.63 -6.28
CA ALA A 306 -4.09 -22.77 -5.24
C ALA A 306 -4.98 -22.77 -3.99
N GLN A 307 -6.31 -22.76 -4.18
CA GLN A 307 -7.27 -22.85 -3.08
C GLN A 307 -7.16 -24.16 -2.31
N ALA A 308 -6.98 -25.29 -3.01
CA ALA A 308 -6.80 -26.60 -2.38
C ALA A 308 -5.54 -26.64 -1.50
N GLY A 309 -4.39 -26.18 -2.03
CA GLY A 309 -3.13 -26.15 -1.29
C GLY A 309 -3.15 -25.24 -0.05
N ILE A 310 -3.90 -24.14 -0.09
CA ILE A 310 -4.08 -23.24 1.07
C ILE A 310 -5.00 -23.89 2.11
N SER A 311 -6.10 -24.51 1.66
CA SER A 311 -7.03 -25.18 2.57
C SER A 311 -6.40 -26.34 3.34
N GLU A 312 -5.57 -27.17 2.70
CA GLU A 312 -4.86 -28.28 3.36
C GLU A 312 -3.87 -27.79 4.41
N ARG A 313 -3.21 -26.66 4.17
CA ARG A 313 -2.25 -26.03 5.09
C ARG A 313 -2.94 -25.34 6.27
N ALA A 314 -4.10 -24.73 6.05
CA ALA A 314 -4.89 -24.09 7.11
C ALA A 314 -5.55 -25.10 8.08
N THR A 315 -5.68 -26.37 7.67
CA THR A 315 -6.19 -27.46 8.50
C THR A 315 -5.12 -28.26 9.26
N ARG A 316 -3.83 -27.91 9.11
CA ARG A 316 -2.72 -28.47 9.91
C ARG A 316 -2.32 -27.51 11.02
#